data_AF-A0A9D9MJY6-F1
#
_entry.id   AF-A0A9D9MJY6-F1
#
_cell.length_a   1.000
_cell.length_b   1.000
_cell.length_c   1.000
_cell.angle_alpha   90.00
_cell.angle_beta   90.00
_cell.angle_gamma   90.00
#
_symmetry.space_group_name_H-M   'P 1'
#
loop_
_entity.id
_entity.type
_entity.pdbx_description
1 polymer ?
#
loop_
_entity_poly.entity_id
_entity_poly.type
_entity_poly.pdbx_seq_one_letter_code
_entity_poly.pdbx_strand_id
1 'polypeptide(L)'
;MSNANANTLDFRPSGSIDFEPVSIPAASAPAAPVDDKIDRDPLSINFGREKLHKPAAAERMLAGTTIDWLISFPMEARPKALCEKYPHVANRLAGEWRDTARVRGSLQALVDDARWGSAGYPALVQGELNKLLARLA
;
A
#
# COMPACT_ATOMS: atom_id res chain seq x y z
N MET A 1 48.52 33.51 -29.94
CA MET A 1 48.08 33.71 -28.55
C MET A 1 46.59 33.98 -28.56
N SER A 2 45.87 33.15 -27.80
CA SER A 2 44.66 33.50 -27.04
C SER A 2 43.29 33.66 -27.75
N ASN A 3 42.43 32.69 -27.40
CA ASN A 3 40.96 32.67 -27.46
C ASN A 3 40.29 33.98 -27.03
N ALA A 4 39.16 34.30 -27.66
CA ALA A 4 38.02 34.91 -26.98
C ALA A 4 36.71 34.25 -27.47
N ASN A 5 36.11 33.47 -26.59
CA ASN A 5 34.76 32.90 -26.72
C ASN A 5 33.72 34.02 -26.64
N ALA A 6 32.96 34.26 -27.71
CA ALA A 6 31.71 35.00 -27.66
C ALA A 6 30.56 34.01 -27.78
N ASN A 7 30.16 33.41 -26.66
CA ASN A 7 29.03 32.51 -26.57
C ASN A 7 27.74 33.33 -26.40
N THR A 8 27.24 33.89 -27.50
CA THR A 8 25.87 34.41 -27.56
C THR A 8 24.94 33.21 -27.69
N LEU A 9 24.34 32.80 -26.58
CA LEU A 9 23.19 31.88 -26.61
C LEU A 9 21.99 32.67 -27.16
N ASP A 10 21.72 32.49 -28.45
CA ASP A 10 20.45 32.87 -29.07
C ASP A 10 19.34 32.02 -28.43
N PHE A 11 18.47 32.64 -27.64
CA PHE A 11 17.35 31.98 -27.00
C PHE A 11 16.31 31.63 -28.07
N ARG A 12 16.45 30.47 -28.71
CA ARG A 12 15.42 29.94 -29.60
C ARG A 12 14.20 29.59 -28.76
N PRO A 13 13.01 30.20 -29.00
CA PRO A 13 11.78 29.69 -28.39
C PRO A 13 11.64 28.24 -28.84
N SER A 14 11.64 27.35 -27.85
CA SER A 14 11.62 25.90 -28.01
C SER A 14 10.55 25.50 -29.03
N GLY A 15 10.94 24.61 -29.96
CA GLY A 15 10.07 24.11 -31.00
C GLY A 15 8.73 23.65 -30.44
N SER A 16 7.65 24.00 -31.14
CA SER A 16 6.36 23.35 -30.90
C SER A 16 6.56 21.84 -30.97
N ILE A 17 6.18 21.15 -29.91
CA ILE A 17 6.03 19.70 -29.95
C ILE A 17 4.77 19.45 -30.78
N ASP A 18 4.96 18.94 -31.99
CA ASP A 18 3.88 18.49 -32.85
C ASP A 18 3.41 17.13 -32.32
N PHE A 19 2.31 17.11 -31.57
CA PHE A 19 1.69 15.88 -31.11
C PHE A 19 0.78 15.36 -32.23
N GLU A 20 1.27 14.41 -33.03
CA GLU A 20 0.38 13.68 -33.93
C GLU A 20 -0.60 12.83 -33.10
N PRO A 21 -1.93 12.95 -33.33
CA PRO A 21 -2.91 12.10 -32.68
C PRO A 21 -2.82 10.68 -33.26
N VAL A 22 -2.10 9.79 -32.58
CA VAL A 22 -2.15 8.35 -32.88
C VAL A 22 -3.53 7.81 -32.51
N SER A 23 -4.25 7.27 -33.49
CA SER A 23 -5.51 6.58 -33.24
C SER A 23 -5.22 5.27 -32.51
N ILE A 24 -5.56 5.21 -31.22
CA ILE A 24 -5.49 3.98 -30.45
C ILE A 24 -6.60 3.05 -30.97
N PRO A 25 -6.29 1.86 -31.52
CA PRO A 25 -7.32 0.93 -31.92
C PRO A 25 -8.16 0.59 -30.69
N ALA A 26 -9.49 0.70 -30.81
CA ALA A 26 -10.41 0.33 -29.74
C ALA A 26 -10.13 -1.12 -29.36
N ALA A 27 -9.49 -1.33 -28.21
CA ALA A 27 -9.31 -2.63 -27.63
C ALA A 27 -10.70 -3.12 -27.21
N SER A 28 -11.38 -3.83 -28.11
CA SER A 28 -12.58 -4.60 -27.81
C SER A 28 -12.18 -5.89 -27.07
N ALA A 29 -11.38 -5.76 -26.01
CA ALA A 29 -11.26 -6.79 -25.00
C ALA A 29 -12.41 -6.52 -24.01
N PRO A 30 -13.31 -7.50 -23.75
CA PRO A 30 -14.21 -7.35 -22.62
C PRO A 30 -13.35 -7.10 -21.39
N ALA A 31 -13.65 -6.03 -20.65
CA ALA A 31 -13.07 -5.83 -19.33
C ALA A 31 -13.23 -7.15 -18.57
N ALA A 32 -12.12 -7.69 -18.06
CA ALA A 32 -12.18 -8.88 -17.22
C ALA A 32 -13.26 -8.65 -16.15
N PRO A 33 -14.09 -9.66 -15.83
CA PRO A 33 -15.13 -9.50 -14.83
C PRO A 33 -14.48 -8.91 -13.57
N VAL A 34 -14.92 -7.71 -13.20
CA VAL A 34 -14.51 -7.07 -11.97
C VAL A 34 -15.02 -7.98 -10.86
N ASP A 35 -14.10 -8.61 -10.12
CA ASP A 35 -14.48 -9.46 -9.01
C ASP A 35 -15.00 -8.55 -7.89
N ASP A 36 -16.33 -8.49 -7.75
CA ASP A 36 -17.06 -7.62 -6.81
C ASP A 36 -16.64 -7.86 -5.34
N LYS A 37 -15.99 -9.00 -5.05
CA LYS A 37 -15.49 -9.30 -3.70
C LYS A 37 -14.31 -8.42 -3.31
N ILE A 38 -13.60 -7.84 -4.27
CA ILE A 38 -12.50 -6.88 -4.02
C ILE A 38 -13.02 -5.60 -3.37
N ASP A 39 -14.27 -5.21 -3.66
CA ASP A 39 -14.90 -3.99 -3.14
C ASP A 39 -15.37 -4.15 -1.68
N ARG A 40 -15.77 -5.38 -1.32
CA ARG A 40 -16.30 -5.71 0.01
C ARG A 40 -15.27 -6.24 0.99
N ASP A 41 -14.03 -6.41 0.57
CA ASP A 41 -12.98 -6.91 1.44
C ASP A 41 -12.56 -5.83 2.45
N PRO A 42 -12.78 -6.03 3.76
CA PRO A 42 -12.31 -5.10 4.79
C PRO A 42 -10.78 -5.05 4.90
N LEU A 43 -10.04 -5.87 4.14
CA LEU A 43 -8.59 -5.76 3.92
C LEU A 43 -8.25 -4.93 2.67
N SER A 44 -9.22 -4.59 1.82
CA SER A 44 -8.99 -3.82 0.61
C SER A 44 -8.65 -2.38 0.98
N ILE A 45 -7.37 -2.12 1.11
CA ILE A 45 -6.82 -0.77 1.11
C ILE A 45 -6.83 -0.30 -0.37
N ASN A 46 -8.03 -0.13 -0.96
CA ASN A 46 -8.21 0.41 -2.30
C ASN A 46 -7.86 1.92 -2.32
N PHE A 47 -6.57 2.27 -2.30
CA PHE A 47 -6.10 3.64 -2.59
C PHE A 47 -5.70 3.83 -4.06
N GLY A 48 -6.39 3.18 -5.01
CA GLY A 48 -6.05 3.28 -6.43
C GLY A 48 -7.22 3.31 -7.40
N ARG A 49 -8.41 2.85 -7.01
CA ARG A 49 -9.61 2.89 -7.85
C ARG A 49 -10.82 3.20 -6.97
N GLU A 50 -11.47 4.30 -7.35
CA GLU A 50 -12.72 4.84 -6.84
C GLU A 50 -12.68 5.57 -5.47
N LYS A 51 -12.75 6.90 -5.57
CA LYS A 51 -13.16 7.86 -4.53
C LYS A 51 -12.39 7.74 -3.22
N LEU A 52 -11.26 8.45 -3.16
CA LEU A 52 -10.48 8.84 -1.98
C LEU A 52 -11.26 8.72 -0.65
N HIS A 53 -11.34 7.51 -0.08
CA HIS A 53 -11.88 7.30 1.26
C HIS A 53 -10.85 7.93 2.18
N LYS A 54 -11.06 9.18 2.57
CA LYS A 54 -10.18 9.85 3.52
C LYS A 54 -10.33 9.07 4.82
N PRO A 55 -9.30 8.34 5.28
CA PRO A 55 -9.46 7.50 6.46
C PRO A 55 -9.90 8.42 7.60
N ALA A 56 -10.92 7.99 8.36
CA ALA A 56 -11.42 8.78 9.47
C ALA A 56 -10.27 9.06 10.45
N ALA A 57 -10.34 10.13 11.26
CA ALA A 57 -9.30 10.42 12.25
C ALA A 57 -9.04 9.21 13.18
N ALA A 58 -10.10 8.45 13.50
CA ALA A 58 -10.04 7.21 14.27
C ALA A 58 -9.26 6.08 13.58
N GLU A 59 -9.26 6.01 12.25
CA GLU A 59 -8.53 4.99 11.48
C GLU A 59 -7.02 5.28 11.40
N ARG A 60 -6.59 6.49 11.78
CA ARG A 60 -5.18 6.87 11.90
C ARG A 60 -4.60 6.60 13.29
N MET A 61 -5.42 6.26 14.29
CA MET A 61 -4.97 6.08 15.66
C MET A 61 -5.00 4.60 16.06
N LEU A 62 -4.04 4.19 16.88
CA LEU A 62 -4.09 2.89 17.52
C LEU A 62 -5.16 2.89 18.61
N ALA A 63 -6.01 1.87 18.61
CA ALA A 63 -6.96 1.66 19.70
C ALA A 63 -6.22 1.21 20.97
N GLY A 64 -6.83 1.44 22.14
CA GLY A 64 -6.28 0.96 23.43
C GLY A 64 -6.00 -0.55 23.42
N THR A 65 -6.93 -1.34 22.88
CA THR A 65 -6.76 -2.79 22.69
C THR A 65 -5.53 -3.16 21.87
N THR A 66 -5.15 -2.33 20.91
CA THR A 66 -3.96 -2.55 20.06
C THR A 66 -2.68 -2.24 20.81
N ILE A 67 -2.72 -1.26 21.72
CA ILE A 67 -1.60 -0.97 22.62
C ILE A 67 -1.40 -2.14 23.59
N ASP A 68 -2.48 -2.64 24.20
CA ASP A 68 -2.46 -3.82 25.06
C ASP A 68 -1.95 -5.07 24.32
N TRP A 69 -2.37 -5.21 23.06
CA TRP A 69 -1.86 -6.25 22.18
C TRP A 69 -0.35 -6.10 21.93
N LEU A 70 0.15 -4.89 21.64
CA LEU A 70 1.58 -4.64 21.40
C LEU A 70 2.44 -4.97 22.61
N ILE A 71 2.00 -4.62 23.82
CA ILE A 71 2.75 -4.90 25.04
C ILE A 71 2.77 -6.40 25.38
N SER A 72 1.83 -7.19 24.86
CA SER A 72 1.81 -8.65 25.05
C SER A 72 2.96 -9.38 24.35
N PHE A 73 3.60 -8.73 23.34
CA PHE A 73 4.76 -9.28 22.65
C PHE A 73 6.08 -8.84 23.28
N PRO A 74 7.13 -9.69 23.22
CA PRO A 74 8.50 -9.28 23.51
C PRO A 74 8.93 -8.16 22.54
N MET A 75 9.86 -7.30 22.98
CA MET A 75 10.19 -6.04 22.29
C MET A 75 10.62 -6.22 20.83
N GLU A 76 11.28 -7.34 20.51
CA GLU A 76 11.81 -7.70 19.20
C GLU A 76 10.74 -8.22 18.23
N ALA A 77 9.58 -8.60 18.78
CA ALA A 77 8.46 -9.18 18.07
C ALA A 77 7.32 -8.20 17.80
N ARG A 78 7.37 -7.00 18.40
CA ARG A 78 6.32 -5.99 18.25
C ARG A 78 6.25 -5.52 16.79
N PRO A 79 5.07 -5.54 16.16
CA PRO A 79 4.89 -5.08 14.78
C PRO A 79 4.81 -3.55 14.72
N LYS A 80 5.96 -2.88 14.93
CA LYS A 80 6.05 -1.42 15.07
C LYS A 80 5.77 -0.71 13.74
N ALA A 81 6.37 -1.19 12.65
CA ALA A 81 6.20 -0.58 11.33
C ALA A 81 4.76 -0.73 10.83
N LEU A 82 4.12 -1.87 11.13
CA LEU A 82 2.69 -2.08 10.86
C LEU A 82 1.82 -1.07 11.61
N CYS A 83 2.07 -0.89 12.91
CA CYS A 83 1.29 0.06 13.72
C CYS A 83 1.48 1.51 13.30
N GLU A 84 2.69 1.88 12.87
CA GLU A 84 3.02 3.24 12.42
C GLU A 84 2.40 3.55 11.04
N LYS A 85 2.51 2.62 10.09
CA LYS A 85 2.10 2.86 8.69
C LYS A 85 0.65 2.46 8.42
N TYR A 86 0.16 1.43 9.12
CA TYR A 86 -1.15 0.81 8.89
C TYR A 86 -1.90 0.55 10.21
N PRO A 87 -2.19 1.61 11.01
CA PRO A 87 -2.81 1.48 12.32
C PRO A 87 -4.18 0.77 12.30
N HIS A 88 -4.96 0.93 11.24
CA HIS A 88 -6.24 0.24 11.05
C HIS A 88 -6.08 -1.28 10.90
N VAL A 89 -5.06 -1.74 10.16
CA VAL A 89 -4.73 -3.17 10.04
C VAL A 89 -4.31 -3.72 11.40
N ALA A 90 -3.43 -3.01 12.12
CA ALA A 90 -3.02 -3.38 13.46
C ALA A 90 -4.22 -3.47 14.43
N ASN A 91 -5.13 -2.50 14.39
CA ASN A 91 -6.33 -2.47 15.23
C ASN A 91 -7.24 -3.67 14.96
N ARG A 92 -7.44 -4.03 13.69
CA ARG A 92 -8.24 -5.20 13.34
C ARG A 92 -7.60 -6.48 13.86
N LEU A 93 -6.30 -6.69 13.59
CA LEU A 93 -5.58 -7.88 14.02
C LEU A 93 -5.62 -8.02 15.55
N ALA A 94 -5.42 -6.93 16.29
CA ALA A 94 -5.55 -6.92 17.74
C ALA A 94 -6.96 -7.30 18.21
N GLY A 95 -8.00 -6.80 17.53
CA GLY A 95 -9.40 -7.08 17.85
C GLY A 95 -9.81 -8.55 17.66
N GLU A 96 -9.20 -9.23 16.69
CA GLU A 96 -9.46 -10.65 16.41
C GLU A 96 -8.40 -11.61 16.98
N TRP A 97 -7.37 -11.10 17.66
CA TRP A 97 -6.21 -11.89 18.12
C TRP A 97 -6.55 -13.08 19.02
N ARG A 98 -7.66 -12.98 19.77
CA ARG A 98 -8.15 -14.08 20.63
C ARG A 98 -8.68 -15.29 19.84
N ASP A 99 -9.08 -15.08 18.60
CA ASP A 99 -9.52 -16.12 17.68
C ASP A 99 -8.37 -16.48 16.74
N THR A 100 -7.58 -17.48 17.13
CA THR A 100 -6.38 -17.92 16.40
C THR A 100 -6.69 -18.32 14.96
N ALA A 101 -7.84 -18.95 14.70
CA ALA A 101 -8.20 -19.37 13.35
C ALA A 101 -8.49 -18.17 12.45
N ARG A 102 -9.25 -17.21 12.97
CA ARG A 102 -9.62 -15.98 12.26
C ARG A 102 -8.42 -15.09 12.00
N VAL A 103 -7.59 -14.84 13.02
CA VAL A 103 -6.41 -13.97 12.87
C VAL A 103 -5.35 -14.59 11.96
N ARG A 104 -5.19 -15.92 11.96
CA ARG A 104 -4.32 -16.62 11.00
C ARG A 104 -4.80 -16.42 9.57
N GLY A 105 -6.11 -16.56 9.33
CA GLY A 105 -6.70 -16.32 8.00
C GLY A 105 -6.47 -14.88 7.52
N SER A 106 -6.71 -13.89 8.39
CA SER A 106 -6.42 -12.48 8.08
C SER A 106 -4.94 -12.23 7.80
N LEU A 107 -4.03 -12.78 8.61
CA LEU A 107 -2.59 -12.60 8.43
C LEU A 107 -2.08 -13.25 7.14
N GLN A 108 -2.56 -14.46 6.81
CA GLN A 108 -2.19 -15.11 5.55
C GLN A 108 -2.64 -14.28 4.35
N ALA A 109 -3.88 -13.78 4.37
CA ALA A 109 -4.39 -12.91 3.32
C ALA A 109 -3.58 -11.61 3.18
N LEU A 110 -3.12 -11.02 4.29
CA LEU A 110 -2.26 -9.83 4.30
C LEU A 110 -0.85 -10.13 3.75
N VAL A 111 -0.27 -11.28 4.09
CA VAL A 111 1.05 -11.70 3.59
C VAL A 111 1.00 -11.96 2.08
N ASP A 112 -0.08 -12.54 1.59
CA ASP A 112 -0.29 -12.86 0.18
C ASP A 112 -0.82 -11.66 -0.64
N ASP A 113 -1.09 -10.52 0.00
CA ASP A 113 -1.71 -9.37 -0.66
C ASP A 113 -0.74 -8.64 -1.60
N ALA A 114 -0.92 -8.88 -2.90
CA ALA A 114 -0.19 -8.21 -3.98
C ALA A 114 -0.88 -6.91 -4.47
N ARG A 115 -2.00 -6.48 -3.87
CA ARG A 115 -2.78 -5.31 -4.34
C ARG A 115 -2.06 -3.97 -4.17
N TRP A 116 -1.02 -3.90 -3.34
CA TRP A 116 -0.22 -2.67 -3.14
C TRP A 116 0.73 -2.34 -4.32
N GLY A 117 0.52 -2.96 -5.48
CA GLY A 117 1.38 -2.92 -6.67
C GLY A 117 2.40 -4.06 -6.68
N SER A 118 3.34 -4.04 -7.62
CA SER A 118 4.36 -5.10 -7.81
C SER A 118 5.31 -5.31 -6.62
N ALA A 119 5.14 -4.58 -5.52
CA ALA A 119 6.02 -4.62 -4.35
C ALA A 119 5.35 -5.14 -3.06
N GLY A 120 4.01 -5.28 -3.00
CA GLY A 120 3.32 -5.65 -1.75
C GLY A 120 3.52 -4.63 -0.61
N TYR A 121 3.33 -5.07 0.65
CA TYR A 121 3.69 -4.23 1.81
C TYR A 121 5.19 -3.86 1.80
N PRO A 122 5.58 -2.69 2.36
CA PRO A 122 6.99 -2.37 2.58
C PRO A 122 7.71 -3.51 3.29
N ALA A 123 8.95 -3.81 2.89
CA ALA A 123 9.69 -4.99 3.37
C ALA A 123 9.71 -5.16 4.90
N LEU A 124 9.79 -4.06 5.65
CA LEU A 124 9.70 -4.08 7.12
C LEU A 124 8.35 -4.58 7.62
N VAL A 125 7.26 -4.10 7.03
CA VAL A 125 5.89 -4.51 7.39
C VAL A 125 5.65 -5.95 6.96
N GLN A 126 6.10 -6.34 5.76
CA GLN A 126 6.01 -7.74 5.30
C GLN A 126 6.78 -8.68 6.25
N GLY A 127 7.96 -8.28 6.71
CA GLY A 127 8.73 -9.04 7.69
C GLY A 127 8.03 -9.16 9.05
N GLU A 128 7.37 -8.11 9.52
CA GLU A 128 6.56 -8.14 10.75
C GLU A 128 5.32 -9.04 10.59
N LEU A 129 4.61 -8.99 9.47
CA LEU A 129 3.46 -9.86 9.19
C LEU A 129 3.85 -11.34 9.20
N ASN A 130 4.96 -11.69 8.53
CA ASN A 130 5.49 -13.06 8.55
C ASN A 130 5.87 -13.52 9.97
N LYS A 131 6.49 -12.63 10.77
CA LYS A 131 6.82 -12.92 12.17
C LYS A 131 5.57 -13.13 13.04
N LEU A 132 4.48 -12.41 12.79
CA LEU A 132 3.22 -12.62 13.49
C LEU A 132 2.59 -13.96 13.09
N LEU A 133 2.57 -14.28 11.79
CA LEU A 133 2.03 -15.53 11.28
C LEU A 133 2.78 -16.75 11.85
N ALA A 134 4.11 -16.69 11.91
CA ALA A 134 4.94 -17.75 12.48
C ALA A 134 4.70 -18.01 13.98
N ARG A 135 4.06 -17.07 14.71
CA ARG A 135 3.70 -17.25 16.13
C ARG A 135 2.36 -17.94 16.34
N LEU A 136 1.57 -18.06 15.28
CA LEU A 136 0.25 -18.69 15.28
C LEU A 136 0.29 -20.12 14.69
N ALA A 137 1.47 -20.56 14.24
CA ALA A 137 1.75 -21.93 13.80
C ALA A 137 2.07 -22.81 15.00
#